data_AF-A0A538BBW2-F1
#
_entry.id   AF-A0A538BBW2-F1
#
_cell.length_a   1.000
_cell.length_b   1.000
_cell.length_c   1.000
_cell.angle_alpha   90.00
_cell.angle_beta   90.00
_cell.angle_gamma   90.00
#
_symmetry.space_group_name_H-M   'P 1'
#
loop_
_entity.id
_entity.type
_entity.pdbx_description
1 polymer ?
#
loop_
_entity_poly.entity_id
_entity_poly.type
_entity_poly.pdbx_seq_one_letter_code
_entity_poly.pdbx_strand_id
1 'polypeptide(L)'
;MALISAILVMLVVTTLGIGAITMANHSLNATVVSRKQVQSIGGAEAGIDLAMNSLQSAVPPCSASGTLSSGPTTSTYSVAITYYDALGSPLSCSAVQAGTSIPHSAELTSTGNTSAAGFGSRVMHALVQMTAVPSPAFDKAIFAQGTLSFNNKSTINGDGKNNANVYTNTSFTCGNNENFYGNLYSQGDIIASNTCTTSGDWWAAGKISATGNGVLGGSAYAGGCITPAAASCTVSNVNGAGNISFSSNYSVAKNAVAKGSVSPTPCGSGHVIQGTCSTSANPGNPPYYPFPTVDFDFNAWTNAGYSIRDLTASGCPAFTPSTLAAYTSPTVVLTNCNVDWGKNTWTFNTDIAVFASGGFGSTNQVTFQSGSSTSHNFYMIVPTHQFGTQTATTCSSTSGNITFTNQTTINSTNDPLVSFIYTPCNVTISNNQSEVGQVYGGGSVSITNQFNMNYRSLSVPGAIGGTGAPPVSYSIGLTYIREG
;
A
#
# COMPACT_ATOMS: atom_id res chain seq x y z
N MET A 1 -50.80 -44.30 70.59
CA MET A 1 -50.14 -44.95 69.44
C MET A 1 -50.34 -44.17 68.14
N ALA A 2 -51.57 -43.86 67.70
CA ALA A 2 -51.83 -43.17 66.42
C ALA A 2 -51.12 -41.81 66.24
N LEU A 3 -50.99 -41.01 67.30
CA LEU A 3 -50.35 -39.69 67.22
C LEU A 3 -48.82 -39.77 67.04
N ILE A 4 -48.17 -40.78 67.63
CA ILE A 4 -46.72 -41.00 67.51
C ILE A 4 -46.38 -41.53 66.11
N SER A 5 -47.19 -42.44 65.56
CA SER A 5 -47.00 -42.92 64.20
C SER A 5 -47.26 -41.84 63.15
N ALA A 6 -48.24 -40.95 63.35
CA ALA A 6 -48.46 -39.81 62.46
C ALA A 6 -47.28 -38.82 62.45
N ILE A 7 -46.70 -38.53 63.61
CA ILE A 7 -45.52 -37.65 63.72
C ILE A 7 -44.29 -38.29 63.05
N LEU A 8 -44.06 -39.59 63.24
CA LEU A 8 -42.95 -40.30 62.59
C LEU A 8 -43.10 -40.32 61.06
N VAL A 9 -44.30 -40.54 60.54
CA VAL A 9 -44.55 -40.49 59.08
C VAL A 9 -44.32 -39.08 58.54
N MET A 10 -44.79 -38.04 59.23
CA MET A 10 -44.54 -36.65 58.80
C MET A 10 -43.05 -36.28 58.83
N LEU A 11 -42.28 -36.77 59.80
CA LEU A 11 -40.82 -36.56 59.86
C LEU A 11 -40.10 -37.24 58.69
N VAL A 12 -40.49 -38.47 58.33
CA VAL A 12 -39.91 -39.19 57.18
C VAL A 12 -40.27 -38.49 55.86
N VAL A 13 -41.51 -38.04 55.69
CA VAL A 13 -41.94 -37.35 54.46
C VAL A 13 -41.25 -35.99 54.32
N THR A 14 -41.07 -35.23 55.41
CA THR A 14 -40.38 -33.94 55.37
C THR A 14 -38.88 -34.09 55.10
N THR A 15 -38.22 -35.08 55.70
CA THR A 15 -36.79 -35.35 55.43
C THR A 15 -36.54 -35.80 53.99
N LEU A 16 -37.41 -36.66 53.44
CA LEU A 16 -37.37 -37.03 52.02
C LEU A 16 -37.67 -35.84 51.09
N GLY A 17 -38.61 -34.98 51.47
CA GLY A 17 -38.94 -33.75 50.72
C GLY A 17 -37.76 -32.77 50.65
N ILE A 18 -37.06 -32.55 51.77
CA ILE A 18 -35.85 -31.70 51.81
C ILE A 18 -34.73 -32.32 50.97
N GLY A 19 -34.56 -33.64 51.01
CA GLY A 19 -33.58 -34.36 50.18
C GLY A 19 -33.83 -34.16 48.68
N ALA A 20 -35.08 -34.30 48.24
CA ALA A 20 -35.47 -34.10 46.84
C ALA A 20 -35.21 -32.66 46.35
N ILE A 21 -35.53 -31.65 47.16
CA ILE A 21 -35.28 -30.23 46.84
C ILE A 21 -33.77 -29.96 46.76
N THR A 22 -32.98 -30.55 47.66
CA THR A 22 -31.51 -30.37 47.66
C THR A 22 -30.87 -30.98 46.42
N MET A 23 -31.30 -32.18 46.00
CA MET A 23 -30.83 -32.80 44.76
C MET A 23 -31.26 -31.99 43.53
N ALA A 24 -32.50 -31.50 43.48
CA ALA A 24 -32.97 -30.66 42.39
C ALA A 24 -32.16 -29.36 42.27
N ASN A 25 -31.88 -28.70 43.39
CA ASN A 25 -31.04 -27.50 43.42
C ASN A 25 -29.60 -27.81 42.98
N HIS A 26 -29.05 -28.95 43.37
CA HIS A 26 -27.71 -29.38 42.95
C HIS A 26 -27.65 -29.61 41.43
N SER A 27 -28.62 -30.32 40.85
CA SER A 27 -28.69 -30.55 39.40
C SER A 27 -28.90 -29.26 38.59
N LEU A 28 -29.71 -28.32 39.10
CA LEU A 28 -29.89 -27.01 38.48
C LEU A 28 -28.60 -26.19 38.49
N ASN A 29 -27.88 -26.17 39.61
CA ASN A 29 -26.60 -25.48 39.73
C ASN A 29 -25.55 -26.08 38.78
N ALA A 30 -25.43 -27.41 38.72
CA ALA A 30 -24.53 -28.08 37.79
C ALA A 30 -24.84 -27.73 36.33
N THR A 31 -26.11 -27.72 35.94
CA THR A 31 -26.55 -27.36 34.58
C THR A 31 -26.23 -25.91 34.24
N VAL A 32 -26.46 -24.98 35.18
CA VAL A 32 -26.14 -23.56 35.00
C VAL A 32 -24.64 -23.34 34.84
N VAL A 33 -23.80 -24.08 35.58
CA VAL A 33 -22.34 -24.02 35.45
C VAL A 33 -21.89 -24.55 34.10
N SER A 34 -22.31 -25.74 33.68
CA SER A 34 -21.92 -26.32 32.39
C SER A 34 -22.33 -25.43 31.21
N ARG A 35 -23.55 -24.87 31.25
CA ARG A 35 -24.02 -23.94 30.21
C ARG A 35 -23.12 -22.70 30.11
N LYS A 36 -22.74 -22.10 31.24
CA LYS A 36 -21.88 -20.91 31.26
C LYS A 36 -20.47 -21.22 30.78
N GLN A 37 -19.92 -22.38 31.12
CA GLN A 37 -18.61 -22.82 30.64
C GLN A 37 -18.58 -22.92 29.12
N VAL A 38 -19.57 -23.58 28.52
CA VAL A 38 -19.70 -23.67 27.05
C VAL A 38 -19.87 -22.28 26.42
N GLN A 39 -20.62 -21.37 27.04
CA GLN A 39 -20.77 -20.00 26.56
C GLN A 39 -19.47 -19.18 26.63
N SER A 40 -18.66 -19.36 27.68
CA SER A 40 -17.34 -18.72 27.77
C SER A 40 -16.37 -19.30 26.74
N ILE A 41 -16.38 -20.62 26.50
CA ILE A 41 -15.56 -21.25 25.45
C ILE A 41 -15.96 -20.73 24.07
N GLY A 42 -17.26 -20.73 23.73
CA GLY A 42 -17.74 -20.20 22.45
C GLY A 42 -17.44 -18.70 22.27
N GLY A 43 -17.41 -17.93 23.37
CA GLY A 43 -16.90 -16.56 23.35
C GLY A 43 -15.42 -16.49 22.98
N ALA A 44 -14.58 -17.30 23.65
CA ALA A 44 -13.15 -17.35 23.39
C ALA A 44 -12.84 -17.82 21.94
N GLU A 45 -13.52 -18.84 21.43
CA GLU A 45 -13.37 -19.33 20.04
C GLU A 45 -13.75 -18.25 19.02
N ALA A 46 -14.89 -17.56 19.21
CA ALA A 46 -15.28 -16.47 18.33
C ALA A 46 -14.25 -15.32 18.30
N GLY A 47 -13.58 -15.08 19.42
CA GLY A 47 -12.45 -14.15 19.49
C GLY A 47 -11.28 -14.59 18.62
N ILE A 48 -10.89 -15.87 18.68
CA ILE A 48 -9.82 -16.44 17.84
C ILE A 48 -10.17 -16.31 16.36
N ASP A 49 -11.40 -16.63 15.96
CA ASP A 49 -11.85 -16.53 14.57
C ASP A 49 -11.80 -15.10 14.04
N LEU A 50 -12.30 -14.13 14.82
CA LEU A 50 -12.24 -12.72 14.45
C LEU A 50 -10.78 -12.23 14.34
N ALA A 51 -9.93 -12.63 15.29
CA ALA A 51 -8.53 -12.26 15.30
C ALA A 51 -7.81 -12.83 14.07
N MET A 52 -8.01 -14.11 13.73
CA MET A 52 -7.42 -14.73 12.54
C MET A 52 -7.86 -14.03 11.23
N ASN A 53 -9.12 -13.61 11.14
CA ASN A 53 -9.59 -12.84 9.99
C ASN A 53 -8.92 -11.44 9.95
N SER A 54 -8.79 -10.79 11.11
CA SER A 54 -8.22 -9.45 11.21
C SER A 54 -6.70 -9.43 10.97
N LEU A 55 -6.00 -10.54 11.23
CA LEU A 55 -4.57 -10.70 10.96
C LEU A 55 -4.24 -10.73 9.45
N GLN A 56 -5.21 -11.02 8.59
CA GLN A 56 -5.00 -11.03 7.13
C GLN A 56 -4.89 -9.62 6.52
N SER A 57 -5.15 -8.58 7.33
CA SER A 57 -5.04 -7.16 6.95
C SER A 57 -3.60 -6.72 6.71
N ALA A 58 -3.41 -5.67 5.90
CA ALA A 58 -2.14 -4.97 5.73
C ALA A 58 -1.60 -4.35 7.05
N VAL A 59 -2.51 -4.02 7.98
CA VAL A 59 -2.18 -3.51 9.32
C VAL A 59 -2.79 -4.47 10.34
N PRO A 60 -2.02 -5.49 10.79
CA PRO A 60 -2.48 -6.43 11.80
C PRO A 60 -2.81 -5.73 13.14
N PRO A 61 -3.91 -6.08 13.83
CA PRO A 61 -4.30 -5.45 15.09
C PRO A 61 -3.44 -5.94 16.28
N CYS A 62 -3.36 -5.17 17.36
CA CYS A 62 -2.73 -5.62 18.62
C CYS A 62 -3.68 -6.41 19.52
N SER A 63 -4.98 -6.19 19.36
CA SER A 63 -6.03 -6.81 20.15
C SER A 63 -7.34 -6.79 19.40
N ALA A 64 -8.22 -7.74 19.70
CA ALA A 64 -9.59 -7.75 19.22
C ALA A 64 -10.54 -7.97 20.41
N SER A 65 -11.73 -7.36 20.37
CA SER A 65 -12.74 -7.56 21.41
C SER A 65 -14.13 -7.38 20.86
N GLY A 66 -15.10 -8.05 21.46
CA GLY A 66 -16.50 -7.92 21.05
C GLY A 66 -17.46 -8.66 21.95
N THR A 67 -18.73 -8.61 21.56
CA THR A 67 -19.85 -9.19 22.30
C THR A 67 -20.69 -10.06 21.38
N LEU A 68 -21.05 -11.26 21.84
CA LEU A 68 -21.99 -12.16 21.19
C LEU A 68 -23.35 -11.98 21.88
N SER A 69 -24.33 -11.42 21.15
CA SER A 69 -25.65 -11.05 21.69
C SER A 69 -26.74 -12.12 21.47
N SER A 70 -26.42 -13.26 20.87
CA SER A 70 -27.39 -14.31 20.55
C SER A 70 -27.57 -15.32 21.70
N GLY A 71 -28.37 -14.97 22.71
CA GLY A 71 -28.83 -15.91 23.75
C GLY A 71 -29.23 -15.26 25.08
N PRO A 72 -29.77 -16.03 26.05
CA PRO A 72 -30.36 -15.51 27.30
C PRO A 72 -29.38 -14.75 28.21
N THR A 73 -28.08 -14.74 27.88
CA THR A 73 -27.00 -13.99 28.54
C THR A 73 -25.97 -13.53 27.51
N THR A 74 -25.45 -12.32 27.64
CA THR A 74 -24.38 -11.78 26.78
C THR A 74 -23.04 -12.47 27.07
N SER A 75 -22.38 -12.98 26.04
CA SER A 75 -21.00 -13.45 26.10
C SER A 75 -20.07 -12.39 25.49
N THR A 76 -18.89 -12.21 26.06
CA THR A 76 -17.88 -11.26 25.58
C THR A 76 -16.56 -11.97 25.34
N TYR A 77 -15.73 -11.42 24.46
CA TYR A 77 -14.37 -11.90 24.24
C TYR A 77 -13.36 -10.76 24.18
N SER A 78 -12.14 -11.06 24.60
CA SER A 78 -10.99 -10.18 24.48
C SER A 78 -9.77 -11.00 24.07
N VAL A 79 -9.12 -10.61 22.98
CA VAL A 79 -7.97 -11.27 22.38
C VAL A 79 -6.76 -10.38 22.51
N ALA A 80 -5.69 -10.91 23.09
CA ALA A 80 -4.36 -10.33 23.06
C ALA A 80 -3.53 -11.04 21.97
N ILE A 81 -2.80 -10.26 21.17
CA ILE A 81 -2.00 -10.76 20.05
C ILE A 81 -0.52 -10.44 20.30
N THR A 82 0.33 -11.47 20.31
CA THR A 82 1.79 -11.33 20.40
C THR A 82 2.43 -11.81 19.11
N TYR A 83 3.25 -10.96 18.49
CA TYR A 83 3.92 -11.25 17.22
C TYR A 83 5.34 -11.76 17.45
N TYR A 84 5.83 -12.62 16.56
CA TYR A 84 7.21 -13.11 16.60
C TYR A 84 7.87 -13.03 15.22
N ASP A 85 9.19 -12.84 15.20
CA ASP A 85 10.01 -12.91 13.98
C ASP A 85 10.29 -14.36 13.55
N ALA A 86 11.06 -14.53 12.47
CA ALA A 86 11.43 -15.85 11.94
C ALA A 86 12.35 -16.66 12.88
N LEU A 87 13.01 -16.00 13.83
CA LEU A 87 13.87 -16.62 14.84
C LEU A 87 13.12 -16.92 16.15
N GLY A 88 11.84 -16.53 16.24
CA GLY A 88 10.99 -16.70 17.42
C GLY A 88 11.13 -15.61 18.47
N SER A 89 11.75 -14.46 18.15
CA SER A 89 11.85 -13.32 19.07
C SER A 89 10.55 -12.50 19.06
N PRO A 90 10.06 -12.04 20.21
CA PRO A 90 8.84 -11.23 20.27
C PRO A 90 9.06 -9.87 19.60
N LEU A 91 8.11 -9.48 18.77
CA LEU A 91 8.03 -8.18 18.10
C LEU A 91 7.06 -7.26 18.85
N SER A 92 7.37 -5.96 18.90
CA SER A 92 6.41 -5.00 19.43
C SER A 92 5.25 -4.81 18.42
N CYS A 93 4.01 -4.83 18.91
CA CYS A 93 2.87 -4.66 18.03
C CYS A 93 2.88 -3.30 17.31
N SER A 94 3.37 -2.24 17.97
CA SER A 94 3.52 -0.93 17.34
C SER A 94 4.53 -0.93 16.18
N ALA A 95 5.61 -1.72 16.26
CA ALA A 95 6.53 -1.88 15.13
C ALA A 95 5.89 -2.65 13.97
N VAL A 96 5.08 -3.66 14.26
CA VAL A 96 4.31 -4.41 13.25
C VAL A 96 3.27 -3.50 12.56
N GLN A 97 2.51 -2.72 13.33
CA GLN A 97 1.53 -1.77 12.78
C GLN A 97 2.17 -0.61 12.00
N ALA A 98 3.37 -0.18 12.41
CA ALA A 98 4.16 0.81 11.70
C ALA A 98 4.86 0.25 10.45
N GLY A 99 4.81 -1.06 10.21
CA GLY A 99 5.50 -1.72 9.10
C GLY A 99 7.02 -1.82 9.24
N THR A 100 7.58 -1.46 10.41
CA THR A 100 9.02 -1.49 10.66
C THR A 100 9.54 -2.88 11.05
N SER A 101 8.64 -3.83 11.30
CA SER A 101 8.98 -5.23 11.58
C SER A 101 7.93 -6.16 10.96
N ILE A 102 8.39 -7.20 10.26
CA ILE A 102 7.53 -8.15 9.56
C ILE A 102 7.36 -9.40 10.45
N PRO A 103 6.14 -9.69 10.93
CA PRO A 103 5.87 -10.88 11.74
C PRO A 103 5.88 -12.15 10.88
N HIS A 104 6.44 -13.22 11.45
CA HIS A 104 6.43 -14.56 10.86
C HIS A 104 5.44 -15.49 11.56
N SER A 105 5.11 -15.21 12.82
CA SER A 105 4.03 -15.91 13.53
C SER A 105 3.34 -14.97 14.53
N ALA A 106 2.14 -15.35 14.94
CA ALA A 106 1.38 -14.67 15.98
C ALA A 106 0.75 -15.66 16.94
N GLU A 107 0.85 -15.38 18.23
CA GLU A 107 0.15 -16.07 19.30
C GLU A 107 -1.07 -15.27 19.72
N LEU A 108 -2.22 -15.94 19.74
CA LEU A 108 -3.52 -15.38 20.06
C LEU A 108 -3.98 -15.95 21.40
N THR A 109 -4.20 -15.08 22.38
CA THR A 109 -4.76 -15.45 23.68
C THR A 109 -6.15 -14.81 23.80
N SER A 110 -7.19 -15.62 23.61
CA SER A 110 -8.59 -15.17 23.65
C SER A 110 -9.25 -15.56 24.96
N THR A 111 -9.75 -14.58 25.70
CA THR A 111 -10.51 -14.78 26.93
C THR A 111 -11.99 -14.55 26.68
N GLY A 112 -12.80 -15.60 26.83
CA GLY A 112 -14.25 -15.54 26.76
C GLY A 112 -14.87 -15.41 28.16
N ASN A 113 -15.88 -14.55 28.29
CA ASN A 113 -16.54 -14.26 29.56
C ASN A 113 -18.07 -14.19 29.40
N THR A 114 -18.79 -14.42 30.48
CA THR A 114 -20.25 -14.25 30.55
C THR A 114 -20.60 -13.25 31.64
N SER A 115 -21.68 -12.48 31.47
CA SER A 115 -22.08 -11.42 32.41
C SER A 115 -22.54 -11.89 33.80
N ALA A 116 -22.45 -13.20 34.11
CA ALA A 116 -22.94 -13.77 35.36
C ALA A 116 -21.78 -14.02 36.35
N ALA A 117 -21.89 -13.46 37.56
CA ALA A 117 -20.88 -13.57 38.61
C ALA A 117 -20.56 -15.04 38.99
N GLY A 118 -19.27 -15.33 39.24
CA GLY A 118 -18.82 -16.47 40.05
C GLY A 118 -18.29 -17.72 39.34
N PHE A 119 -18.23 -17.80 37.99
CA PHE A 119 -17.92 -19.09 37.30
C PHE A 119 -17.01 -19.00 36.07
N GLY A 120 -15.98 -18.15 36.15
CA GLY A 120 -14.72 -18.30 35.41
C GLY A 120 -14.73 -17.90 33.93
N SER A 121 -13.87 -16.94 33.59
CA SER A 121 -13.43 -16.71 32.22
C SER A 121 -12.71 -17.95 31.68
N ARG A 122 -12.88 -18.24 30.39
CA ARG A 122 -12.17 -19.33 29.69
C ARG A 122 -11.18 -18.76 28.70
N VAL A 123 -10.00 -19.36 28.60
CA VAL A 123 -8.91 -18.88 27.74
C VAL A 123 -8.61 -19.91 26.67
N MET A 124 -8.54 -19.45 25.42
CA MET A 124 -8.10 -20.23 24.27
C MET A 124 -6.78 -19.65 23.75
N HIS A 125 -5.83 -20.53 23.47
CA HIS A 125 -4.56 -20.18 22.85
C HIS A 125 -4.51 -20.71 21.41
N ALA A 126 -4.10 -19.88 20.47
CA ALA A 126 -3.80 -20.30 19.11
C ALA A 126 -2.45 -19.76 18.66
N LEU A 127 -1.69 -20.57 17.91
CA LEU A 127 -0.49 -20.13 17.22
C LEU A 127 -0.74 -20.22 15.72
N VAL A 128 -0.46 -19.12 15.02
CA VAL A 128 -0.59 -19.03 13.58
C VAL A 128 0.74 -18.62 12.95
N GLN A 129 1.04 -19.22 11.80
CA GLN A 129 2.11 -18.77 10.91
C GLN A 129 1.56 -17.66 10.01
N MET A 130 2.37 -16.63 9.81
CA MET A 130 2.05 -15.48 8.98
C MET A 130 3.05 -15.42 7.83
N THR A 131 2.53 -15.51 6.61
CA THR A 131 3.32 -15.27 5.39
C THR A 131 2.92 -13.92 4.83
N ALA A 132 3.83 -12.96 4.91
CA ALA A 132 3.64 -11.65 4.31
C ALA A 132 3.38 -11.80 2.80
N VAL A 133 2.27 -11.25 2.32
CA VAL A 133 2.05 -11.07 0.89
C VAL A 133 2.74 -9.75 0.53
N PRO A 134 3.84 -9.79 -0.24
CA PRO A 134 4.48 -8.56 -0.66
C PRO A 134 3.48 -7.75 -1.48
N SER A 135 3.44 -6.44 -1.25
CA SER A 135 2.83 -5.53 -2.23
C SER A 135 3.42 -5.86 -3.59
N PRO A 136 2.67 -5.77 -4.71
CA PRO A 136 3.36 -5.46 -5.96
C PRO A 136 4.17 -4.20 -5.63
N ALA A 137 5.50 -4.33 -5.53
CA ALA A 137 6.37 -3.25 -5.10
C ALA A 137 6.22 -2.03 -6.04
N PHE A 138 5.71 -2.29 -7.25
CA PHE A 138 5.48 -1.33 -8.31
C PHE A 138 4.05 -1.46 -8.86
N ASP A 139 3.05 -0.92 -8.17
CA ASP A 139 1.64 -0.92 -8.60
C ASP A 139 1.13 0.44 -9.10
N LYS A 140 2.00 1.46 -9.07
CA LYS A 140 1.75 2.80 -9.60
C LYS A 140 2.35 2.95 -11.00
N ALA A 141 1.71 3.78 -11.81
CA ALA A 141 2.30 4.24 -13.07
C ALA A 141 3.48 5.17 -12.78
N ILE A 142 3.28 6.11 -11.85
CA ILE A 142 4.32 7.04 -11.42
C ILE A 142 4.30 7.14 -9.90
N PHE A 143 5.46 6.91 -9.28
CA PHE A 143 5.70 7.08 -7.86
C PHE A 143 6.81 8.10 -7.64
N ALA A 144 6.56 9.09 -6.77
CA ALA A 144 7.58 10.01 -6.30
C ALA A 144 7.63 10.04 -4.76
N GLN A 145 8.78 9.74 -4.18
CA GLN A 145 8.98 9.96 -2.76
C GLN A 145 9.03 11.46 -2.43
N GLY A 146 9.59 12.27 -3.33
CA GLY A 146 9.59 13.74 -3.28
C GLY A 146 8.40 14.33 -4.04
N THR A 147 8.54 15.58 -4.50
CA THR A 147 7.47 16.30 -5.21
C THR A 147 7.22 15.65 -6.56
N LEU A 148 5.94 15.55 -6.93
CA LEU A 148 5.55 15.11 -8.26
C LEU A 148 4.93 16.28 -9.03
N SER A 149 5.56 16.69 -10.11
CA SER A 149 5.09 17.83 -10.90
C SER A 149 4.97 17.50 -12.38
N PHE A 150 3.83 17.85 -12.96
CA PHE A 150 3.55 17.84 -14.38
C PHE A 150 3.35 19.28 -14.86
N ASN A 151 3.96 19.63 -15.98
CA ASN A 151 3.78 20.95 -16.56
C ASN A 151 3.79 20.88 -18.08
N ASN A 152 2.66 21.28 -18.69
CA ASN A 152 2.47 21.45 -20.12
C ASN A 152 2.32 20.13 -20.88
N LYS A 153 1.07 19.69 -21.07
CA LYS A 153 0.62 18.68 -22.03
C LYS A 153 1.15 17.27 -21.75
N SER A 154 0.78 16.66 -20.63
CA SER A 154 1.06 15.26 -20.33
C SER A 154 -0.21 14.42 -20.33
N THR A 155 -0.11 13.17 -20.78
CA THR A 155 -1.19 12.19 -20.75
C THR A 155 -0.67 10.89 -20.15
N ILE A 156 -1.26 10.44 -19.06
CA ILE A 156 -0.96 9.14 -18.43
C ILE A 156 -2.17 8.23 -18.60
N ASN A 157 -2.08 7.31 -19.55
CA ASN A 157 -3.10 6.31 -19.86
C ASN A 157 -2.90 5.07 -19.00
N GLY A 158 -4.00 4.41 -18.64
CA GLY A 158 -3.95 3.07 -18.04
C GLY A 158 -3.87 1.95 -19.06
N ASP A 159 -3.77 0.72 -18.55
CA ASP A 159 -3.69 -0.50 -19.35
C ASP A 159 -5.09 -0.95 -19.80
N GLY A 160 -5.70 -0.16 -20.68
CA GLY A 160 -7.08 -0.36 -21.15
C GLY A 160 -8.18 -0.08 -20.11
N LYS A 161 -7.80 0.44 -18.93
CA LYS A 161 -8.70 0.82 -17.82
C LYS A 161 -8.18 2.11 -17.17
N ASN A 162 -8.95 2.70 -16.26
CA ASN A 162 -8.51 3.84 -15.45
C ASN A 162 -7.64 3.37 -14.26
N ASN A 163 -6.53 2.68 -14.51
CA ASN A 163 -5.65 2.09 -13.49
C ASN A 163 -4.25 2.71 -13.43
N ALA A 164 -3.98 3.79 -14.17
CA ALA A 164 -2.70 4.49 -14.11
C ALA A 164 -2.62 5.39 -12.87
N ASN A 165 -2.52 4.77 -11.70
CA ASN A 165 -2.46 5.47 -10.43
C ASN A 165 -1.13 6.22 -10.30
N VAL A 166 -1.21 7.42 -9.75
CA VAL A 166 -0.07 8.30 -9.53
C VAL A 166 0.03 8.62 -8.04
N TYR A 167 1.22 8.52 -7.48
CA TYR A 167 1.45 8.62 -6.05
C TYR A 167 2.62 9.54 -5.72
N THR A 168 2.46 10.38 -4.69
CA THR A 168 3.56 11.12 -4.07
C THR A 168 3.50 11.13 -2.54
N ASN A 169 4.66 11.02 -1.90
CA ASN A 169 4.83 11.21 -0.45
C ASN A 169 4.98 12.67 -0.02
N THR A 170 4.96 13.61 -0.97
CA THR A 170 4.90 15.05 -0.68
C THR A 170 3.74 15.67 -1.45
N SER A 171 3.93 16.78 -2.18
CA SER A 171 2.87 17.45 -2.92
C SER A 171 2.87 17.06 -4.40
N PHE A 172 1.68 17.11 -4.99
CA PHE A 172 1.44 16.92 -6.40
C PHE A 172 1.07 18.25 -7.06
N THR A 173 1.72 18.57 -8.19
CA THR A 173 1.42 19.75 -8.99
C THR A 173 1.02 19.34 -10.41
N CYS A 174 -0.15 19.78 -10.84
CA CYS A 174 -0.67 19.64 -12.18
C CYS A 174 -0.69 21.01 -12.88
N GLY A 175 0.12 21.17 -13.91
CA GLY A 175 0.44 22.48 -14.50
C GLY A 175 -0.54 22.95 -15.56
N ASN A 176 -0.50 22.36 -16.76
CA ASN A 176 -1.31 22.83 -17.87
C ASN A 176 -1.56 21.75 -18.92
N ASN A 177 -2.83 21.49 -19.22
CA ASN A 177 -3.28 20.51 -20.21
C ASN A 177 -2.84 19.07 -19.90
N GLU A 178 -2.89 18.69 -18.61
CA GLU A 178 -2.57 17.33 -18.17
C GLU A 178 -3.81 16.43 -18.16
N ASN A 179 -3.65 15.14 -18.47
CA ASN A 179 -4.72 14.15 -18.44
C ASN A 179 -4.26 12.84 -17.76
N PHE A 180 -5.02 12.36 -16.79
CA PHE A 180 -4.70 11.18 -16.00
C PHE A 180 -5.86 10.17 -16.01
N TYR A 181 -5.58 8.93 -16.42
CA TYR A 181 -6.53 7.82 -16.41
C TYR A 181 -6.26 6.88 -15.23
N GLY A 182 -6.39 7.42 -14.02
CA GLY A 182 -6.22 6.71 -12.75
C GLY A 182 -6.54 7.62 -11.57
N ASN A 183 -6.20 7.17 -10.37
CA ASN A 183 -6.34 7.95 -9.14
C ASN A 183 -5.05 8.72 -8.83
N LEU A 184 -5.19 9.88 -8.19
CA LEU A 184 -4.08 10.68 -7.69
C LEU A 184 -4.04 10.63 -6.16
N TYR A 185 -2.90 10.22 -5.61
CA TYR A 185 -2.66 10.13 -4.17
C TYR A 185 -1.49 11.03 -3.79
N SER A 186 -1.67 11.85 -2.76
CA SER A 186 -0.67 12.80 -2.29
C SER A 186 -0.65 12.85 -0.76
N GLN A 187 0.49 12.58 -0.13
CA GLN A 187 0.66 12.77 1.32
C GLN A 187 0.83 14.26 1.71
N GLY A 188 0.87 15.16 0.73
CA GLY A 188 0.87 16.61 0.88
C GLY A 188 -0.31 17.22 0.15
N ASP A 189 -0.08 18.33 -0.55
CA ASP A 189 -1.12 19.06 -1.27
C ASP A 189 -1.33 18.47 -2.68
N ILE A 190 -2.52 18.70 -3.25
CA ILE A 190 -2.79 18.58 -4.69
C ILE A 190 -3.07 19.99 -5.21
N ILE A 191 -2.20 20.48 -6.09
CA ILE A 191 -2.29 21.82 -6.69
C ILE A 191 -2.46 21.66 -8.20
N ALA A 192 -3.65 21.99 -8.70
CA ALA A 192 -3.94 22.00 -10.12
C ALA A 192 -4.11 23.43 -10.64
N SER A 193 -3.48 23.72 -11.77
CA SER A 193 -3.58 24.99 -12.47
C SER A 193 -4.03 24.75 -13.91
N ASN A 194 -4.57 25.78 -14.55
CA ASN A 194 -5.03 25.75 -15.94
C ASN A 194 -5.93 24.55 -16.23
N THR A 195 -5.49 23.65 -17.12
CA THR A 195 -6.23 22.42 -17.45
C THR A 195 -5.60 21.20 -16.80
N CYS A 196 -6.34 20.57 -15.89
CA CYS A 196 -5.99 19.30 -15.29
C CYS A 196 -7.20 18.37 -15.35
N THR A 197 -7.08 17.24 -16.02
CA THR A 197 -8.16 16.26 -16.14
C THR A 197 -7.75 14.95 -15.52
N THR A 198 -8.61 14.35 -14.71
CA THR A 198 -8.39 13.06 -14.08
C THR A 198 -9.67 12.25 -14.12
N SER A 199 -9.59 11.00 -14.57
CA SER A 199 -10.76 10.11 -14.64
C SER A 199 -11.13 9.49 -13.29
N GLY A 200 -10.15 9.30 -12.40
CA GLY A 200 -10.32 8.72 -11.06
C GLY A 200 -10.50 9.76 -9.96
N ASP A 201 -10.18 9.35 -8.74
CA ASP A 201 -10.31 10.17 -7.51
C ASP A 201 -9.03 10.94 -7.20
N TRP A 202 -9.17 12.05 -6.46
CA TRP A 202 -8.06 12.79 -5.87
C TRP A 202 -8.10 12.62 -4.35
N TRP A 203 -6.99 12.20 -3.76
CA TRP A 203 -6.86 12.06 -2.32
C TRP A 203 -5.57 12.72 -1.81
N ALA A 204 -5.73 13.85 -1.14
CA ALA A 204 -4.66 14.61 -0.53
C ALA A 204 -4.70 14.49 0.99
N ALA A 205 -3.56 14.31 1.64
CA ALA A 205 -3.47 14.50 3.08
C ALA A 205 -3.51 16.01 3.43
N GLY A 206 -3.02 16.88 2.56
CA GLY A 206 -3.05 18.34 2.69
C GLY A 206 -4.34 18.97 2.16
N LYS A 207 -4.20 20.03 1.38
CA LYS A 207 -5.32 20.70 0.69
C LYS A 207 -5.41 20.31 -0.78
N ILE A 208 -6.58 20.51 -1.36
CA ILE A 208 -6.81 20.43 -2.80
C ILE A 208 -7.13 21.84 -3.31
N SER A 209 -6.33 22.35 -4.23
CA SER A 209 -6.54 23.66 -4.86
C SER A 209 -6.46 23.51 -6.37
N ALA A 210 -7.57 23.71 -7.07
CA ALA A 210 -7.66 23.61 -8.51
C ALA A 210 -8.17 24.92 -9.11
N THR A 211 -7.37 25.52 -9.99
CA THR A 211 -7.69 26.76 -10.71
C THR A 211 -7.67 26.52 -12.22
N GLY A 212 -8.44 27.32 -12.97
CA GLY A 212 -8.60 27.15 -14.42
C GLY A 212 -9.81 26.30 -14.80
N ASN A 213 -9.65 25.43 -15.79
CA ASN A 213 -10.72 24.62 -16.39
C ASN A 213 -10.28 23.15 -16.38
N GLY A 214 -10.97 22.25 -15.69
CA GLY A 214 -10.55 20.85 -15.64
C GLY A 214 -11.69 19.94 -15.24
N VAL A 215 -11.46 18.63 -15.34
CA VAL A 215 -12.48 17.62 -15.01
C VAL A 215 -11.88 16.61 -14.05
N LEU A 216 -12.53 16.44 -12.90
CA LEU A 216 -12.32 15.32 -12.00
C LEU A 216 -13.52 14.36 -12.16
N GLY A 217 -13.29 13.21 -12.80
CA GLY A 217 -14.30 12.16 -13.00
C GLY A 217 -14.69 11.42 -11.72
N GLY A 218 -13.85 11.52 -10.69
CA GLY A 218 -14.07 10.94 -9.38
C GLY A 218 -14.50 11.94 -8.31
N SER A 219 -14.17 11.59 -7.06
CA SER A 219 -14.35 12.39 -5.85
C SER A 219 -13.03 13.02 -5.41
N ALA A 220 -13.13 14.12 -4.65
CA ALA A 220 -12.01 14.79 -4.02
C ALA A 220 -12.04 14.58 -2.51
N TYR A 221 -10.91 14.15 -1.93
CA TYR A 221 -10.74 13.89 -0.50
C TYR A 221 -9.56 14.69 0.05
N ALA A 222 -9.80 15.54 1.06
CA ALA A 222 -8.75 16.33 1.72
C ALA A 222 -8.71 16.04 3.24
N GLY A 223 -7.67 15.33 3.68
CA GLY A 223 -7.50 14.84 5.06
C GLY A 223 -7.06 15.89 6.08
N GLY A 224 -6.48 17.01 5.65
CA GLY A 224 -5.98 18.08 6.51
C GLY A 224 -4.87 17.67 7.48
N CYS A 225 -4.14 16.59 7.18
CA CYS A 225 -3.06 16.07 7.99
C CYS A 225 -1.79 15.77 7.19
N ILE A 226 -0.90 16.76 7.08
CA ILE A 226 0.42 16.56 6.47
C ILE A 226 1.37 16.08 7.57
N THR A 227 1.28 14.80 7.95
CA THR A 227 2.28 14.14 8.81
C THR A 227 2.70 12.82 8.19
N PRO A 228 4.00 12.61 7.91
CA PRO A 228 4.50 11.31 7.53
C PRO A 228 4.48 10.42 8.78
N ALA A 229 3.65 9.37 8.76
CA ALA A 229 3.36 8.44 9.86
C ALA A 229 2.42 8.98 10.98
N ALA A 230 1.47 8.13 11.38
CA ALA A 230 0.25 8.46 12.14
C ALA A 230 0.45 8.87 13.61
N ALA A 231 -0.49 9.67 14.15
CA ALA A 231 -1.28 9.32 15.36
C ALA A 231 -2.04 10.49 16.02
N SER A 232 -1.71 11.75 15.76
CA SER A 232 -2.44 12.87 16.38
C SER A 232 -2.57 14.06 15.45
N CYS A 233 -3.61 14.02 14.61
CA CYS A 233 -3.91 15.11 13.72
C CYS A 233 -4.93 16.08 14.28
N THR A 234 -4.49 16.97 15.15
CA THR A 234 -5.24 18.19 15.41
C THR A 234 -5.18 19.02 14.13
N VAL A 235 -6.33 19.41 13.58
CA VAL A 235 -6.38 20.40 12.48
C VAL A 235 -5.78 21.68 13.04
N SER A 236 -4.47 21.83 12.95
CA SER A 236 -3.91 23.15 13.08
C SER A 236 -4.24 23.79 11.75
N ASN A 237 -5.07 24.83 11.79
CA ASN A 237 -5.57 25.60 10.66
C ASN A 237 -4.44 26.39 9.96
N VAL A 238 -3.24 25.80 9.90
CA VAL A 238 -2.07 26.36 9.25
C VAL A 238 -2.33 26.22 7.75
N ASN A 239 -2.46 27.37 7.09
CA ASN A 239 -2.43 27.50 5.62
C ASN A 239 -3.55 26.77 4.82
N GLY A 240 -4.71 26.52 5.45
CA GLY A 240 -5.87 25.93 4.75
C GLY A 240 -5.73 24.43 4.49
N ALA A 241 -4.94 23.71 5.29
CA ALA A 241 -4.85 22.26 5.24
C ALA A 241 -6.24 21.61 5.36
N GLY A 242 -6.52 20.62 4.52
CA GLY A 242 -7.80 19.91 4.53
C GLY A 242 -8.93 20.65 3.84
N ASN A 243 -8.67 21.82 3.25
CA ASN A 243 -9.63 22.52 2.41
C ASN A 243 -9.61 21.95 0.98
N ILE A 244 -10.77 22.04 0.33
CA ILE A 244 -10.95 21.80 -1.10
C ILE A 244 -11.42 23.11 -1.73
N SER A 245 -10.72 23.58 -2.76
CA SER A 245 -11.08 24.78 -3.52
C SER A 245 -10.96 24.55 -5.02
N PHE A 246 -12.08 24.68 -5.74
CA PHE A 246 -12.16 24.64 -7.19
C PHE A 246 -12.53 26.02 -7.77
N SER A 247 -12.03 26.35 -8.95
CA SER A 247 -12.53 27.49 -9.75
C SER A 247 -13.94 27.20 -10.29
N SER A 248 -14.65 28.25 -10.70
CA SER A 248 -16.01 28.16 -11.26
C SER A 248 -16.11 27.32 -12.54
N ASN A 249 -15.00 27.12 -13.25
CA ASN A 249 -14.96 26.39 -14.52
C ASN A 249 -14.39 24.98 -14.37
N TYR A 250 -14.10 24.54 -13.16
CA TYR A 250 -13.75 23.15 -12.89
C TYR A 250 -15.03 22.30 -12.81
N SER A 251 -14.94 21.01 -13.11
CA SER A 251 -16.06 20.08 -12.95
C SER A 251 -15.62 18.87 -12.14
N VAL A 252 -16.36 18.54 -11.08
CA VAL A 252 -16.16 17.36 -10.24
C VAL A 252 -17.40 16.50 -10.37
N ALA A 253 -17.26 15.31 -10.95
CA ALA A 253 -18.39 14.46 -11.29
C ALA A 253 -19.04 13.79 -10.07
N LYS A 254 -18.32 13.67 -8.95
CA LYS A 254 -18.82 13.04 -7.72
C LYS A 254 -18.69 13.98 -6.51
N ASN A 255 -18.24 13.46 -5.37
CA ASN A 255 -18.29 14.14 -4.08
C ASN A 255 -17.01 14.95 -3.80
N ALA A 256 -17.12 15.92 -2.89
CA ALA A 256 -15.99 16.58 -2.26
C ALA A 256 -16.10 16.43 -0.74
N VAL A 257 -15.13 15.77 -0.12
CA VAL A 257 -15.10 15.51 1.33
C VAL A 257 -13.83 16.13 1.90
N ALA A 258 -14.00 17.13 2.77
CA ALA A 258 -12.92 17.94 3.31
C ALA A 258 -13.00 17.99 4.84
N LYS A 259 -11.83 17.86 5.49
CA LYS A 259 -11.69 18.14 6.92
C LYS A 259 -11.84 19.61 7.26
N GLY A 260 -11.51 20.49 6.32
CA GLY A 260 -11.78 21.91 6.40
C GLY A 260 -13.04 22.28 5.62
N SER A 261 -12.92 23.30 4.77
CA SER A 261 -14.00 23.80 3.93
C SER A 261 -13.98 23.20 2.52
N VAL A 262 -15.13 23.20 1.85
CA VAL A 262 -15.26 22.94 0.41
C VAL A 262 -15.74 24.22 -0.27
N SER A 263 -15.11 24.58 -1.39
CA SER A 263 -15.50 25.69 -2.25
C SER A 263 -15.38 25.28 -3.74
N PRO A 264 -16.31 25.69 -4.62
CA PRO A 264 -17.47 26.53 -4.36
C PRO A 264 -18.67 25.73 -3.82
N THR A 265 -19.60 26.44 -3.18
CA THR A 265 -20.91 25.94 -2.74
C THR A 265 -22.02 26.82 -3.32
N PRO A 266 -23.26 26.33 -3.53
CA PRO A 266 -23.77 24.99 -3.22
C PRO A 266 -23.25 23.90 -4.18
N CYS A 267 -23.41 22.65 -3.76
CA CYS A 267 -23.03 21.45 -4.51
C CYS A 267 -24.27 20.63 -4.88
N GLY A 268 -24.15 19.80 -5.91
CA GLY A 268 -25.24 19.01 -6.48
C GLY A 268 -25.33 19.17 -8.00
N SER A 269 -26.32 18.52 -8.60
CA SER A 269 -26.52 18.52 -10.06
C SER A 269 -26.58 19.95 -10.63
N GLY A 270 -25.74 20.21 -11.63
CA GLY A 270 -25.64 21.52 -12.30
C GLY A 270 -24.64 22.50 -11.65
N HIS A 271 -23.96 22.10 -10.58
CA HIS A 271 -22.89 22.88 -9.95
C HIS A 271 -21.49 22.37 -10.34
N VAL A 272 -20.44 23.10 -9.95
CA VAL A 272 -19.03 22.71 -10.12
C VAL A 272 -18.78 21.32 -9.54
N ILE A 273 -19.39 21.02 -8.39
CA ILE A 273 -19.34 19.71 -7.74
C ILE A 273 -20.72 19.08 -7.90
N GLN A 274 -20.82 18.04 -8.73
CA GLN A 274 -22.10 17.40 -9.10
C GLN A 274 -22.67 16.54 -7.97
N GLY A 275 -21.79 15.98 -7.13
CA GLY A 275 -22.16 15.20 -5.96
C GLY A 275 -22.32 16.04 -4.69
N THR A 276 -22.10 15.40 -3.55
CA THR A 276 -22.24 16.03 -2.23
C THR A 276 -20.96 16.74 -1.78
N CYS A 277 -21.14 17.80 -1.00
CA CYS A 277 -20.04 18.47 -0.30
C CYS A 277 -20.14 18.23 1.20
N SER A 278 -19.12 17.60 1.75
CA SER A 278 -19.00 17.34 3.19
C SER A 278 -17.85 18.17 3.75
N THR A 279 -18.16 19.15 4.59
CA THR A 279 -17.18 19.99 5.29
C THR A 279 -17.02 19.51 6.73
N SER A 280 -15.88 19.82 7.36
CA SER A 280 -15.55 19.33 8.71
C SER A 280 -15.63 17.79 8.87
N ALA A 281 -15.55 17.06 7.76
CA ALA A 281 -15.63 15.60 7.72
C ALA A 281 -14.23 15.01 7.70
N ASN A 282 -14.00 13.83 8.29
CA ASN A 282 -12.68 13.21 8.28
C ASN A 282 -12.60 12.09 7.21
N PRO A 283 -12.15 12.37 5.97
CA PRO A 283 -11.95 11.32 4.98
C PRO A 283 -10.73 10.43 5.28
N GLY A 284 -9.91 10.76 6.29
CA GLY A 284 -8.61 10.14 6.51
C GLY A 284 -7.56 10.61 5.50
N ASN A 285 -6.31 10.22 5.75
CA ASN A 285 -5.20 10.43 4.82
C ASN A 285 -5.15 9.31 3.79
N PRO A 286 -4.59 9.57 2.58
CA PRO A 286 -4.33 8.50 1.63
C PRO A 286 -3.39 7.46 2.25
N PRO A 287 -3.47 6.18 1.81
CA PRO A 287 -2.55 5.15 2.28
C PRO A 287 -1.09 5.56 2.03
N TYR A 288 -0.25 5.39 3.05
CA TYR A 288 1.18 5.68 2.95
C TYR A 288 1.92 4.48 2.35
N TYR A 289 2.75 4.75 1.34
CA TYR A 289 3.65 3.77 0.73
C TYR A 289 5.08 4.29 0.81
N PRO A 290 6.02 3.59 1.48
CA PRO A 290 7.43 3.98 1.42
C PRO A 290 8.01 3.72 0.03
N PHE A 291 9.09 4.43 -0.31
CA PHE A 291 9.78 4.19 -1.58
C PHE A 291 10.32 2.75 -1.65
N PRO A 292 9.99 1.99 -2.72
CA PRO A 292 10.50 0.64 -2.89
C PRO A 292 12.02 0.62 -3.10
N THR A 293 12.71 -0.40 -2.57
CA THR A 293 14.17 -0.56 -2.70
C THR A 293 14.46 -1.57 -3.80
N VAL A 294 15.35 -1.22 -4.73
CA VAL A 294 15.80 -2.11 -5.79
C VAL A 294 17.31 -2.14 -5.77
N ASP A 295 17.85 -3.28 -5.35
CA ASP A 295 19.27 -3.59 -5.46
C ASP A 295 19.47 -4.76 -6.41
N PHE A 296 20.70 -4.92 -6.90
CA PHE A 296 21.02 -6.03 -7.78
C PHE A 296 21.13 -7.33 -6.97
N ASP A 297 20.19 -8.25 -7.19
CA ASP A 297 20.23 -9.62 -6.69
C ASP A 297 20.65 -10.59 -7.80
N PHE A 298 21.91 -11.03 -7.74
CA PHE A 298 22.47 -11.95 -8.74
C PHE A 298 21.59 -13.19 -8.95
N ASN A 299 21.13 -13.83 -7.88
CA ASN A 299 20.38 -15.08 -7.97
C ASN A 299 18.98 -14.84 -8.54
N ALA A 300 18.31 -13.76 -8.14
CA ALA A 300 16.98 -13.45 -8.64
C ALA A 300 16.99 -13.19 -10.15
N TRP A 301 17.97 -12.45 -10.67
CA TRP A 301 18.09 -12.16 -12.10
C TRP A 301 18.51 -13.40 -12.92
N THR A 302 19.43 -14.23 -12.44
CA THR A 302 19.78 -15.48 -13.13
C THR A 302 18.64 -16.48 -13.12
N ASN A 303 17.87 -16.58 -12.03
CA ASN A 303 16.67 -17.41 -11.94
C ASN A 303 15.54 -16.92 -12.86
N ALA A 304 15.50 -15.61 -13.12
CA ALA A 304 14.60 -15.02 -14.12
C ALA A 304 15.08 -15.23 -15.57
N GLY A 305 16.20 -15.93 -15.80
CA GLY A 305 16.71 -16.27 -17.12
C GLY A 305 17.64 -15.24 -17.75
N TYR A 306 18.11 -14.26 -16.98
CA TYR A 306 19.03 -13.23 -17.48
C TYR A 306 20.49 -13.66 -17.38
N SER A 307 21.25 -13.38 -18.43
CA SER A 307 22.71 -13.41 -18.41
C SER A 307 23.27 -12.12 -17.82
N ILE A 308 24.29 -12.22 -16.96
CA ILE A 308 24.85 -11.05 -16.26
C ILE A 308 26.13 -10.58 -16.96
N ARG A 309 26.21 -9.29 -17.24
CA ARG A 309 27.37 -8.60 -17.82
C ARG A 309 27.84 -7.51 -16.86
N ASP A 310 28.84 -7.85 -16.06
CA ASP A 310 29.42 -6.92 -15.09
C ASP A 310 30.50 -6.05 -15.74
N LEU A 311 30.25 -4.74 -15.81
CA LEU A 311 31.16 -3.72 -16.31
C LEU A 311 31.65 -2.77 -15.20
N THR A 312 31.37 -3.07 -13.92
CA THR A 312 31.68 -2.19 -12.78
C THR A 312 33.18 -1.90 -12.63
N ALA A 313 34.05 -2.82 -13.04
CA ALA A 313 35.51 -2.68 -13.01
C ALA A 313 36.13 -2.07 -14.29
N SER A 314 35.32 -1.80 -15.32
CA SER A 314 35.82 -1.53 -16.69
C SER A 314 36.07 -0.05 -17.02
N GLY A 315 36.01 0.85 -16.03
CA GLY A 315 36.38 2.26 -16.22
C GLY A 315 35.43 3.05 -17.13
N CYS A 316 34.13 2.74 -17.10
CA CYS A 316 33.08 3.42 -17.87
C CYS A 316 33.24 3.32 -19.40
N PRO A 317 33.17 2.11 -19.98
CA PRO A 317 33.16 1.96 -21.42
C PRO A 317 31.94 2.67 -22.00
N ALA A 318 32.11 3.28 -23.17
CA ALA A 318 31.00 3.89 -23.89
C ALA A 318 29.95 2.82 -24.21
N PHE A 319 28.71 3.02 -23.76
CA PHE A 319 27.56 2.27 -24.25
C PHE A 319 27.30 2.73 -25.68
N THR A 320 27.25 1.81 -26.64
CA THR A 320 26.91 2.14 -28.04
C THR A 320 25.64 1.39 -28.45
N PRO A 321 24.86 1.91 -29.41
CA PRO A 321 23.67 1.20 -29.90
C PRO A 321 23.96 -0.23 -30.36
N SER A 322 25.15 -0.47 -30.93
CA SER A 322 25.61 -1.78 -31.35
C SER A 322 25.85 -2.76 -30.20
N THR A 323 26.24 -2.30 -29.00
CA THR A 323 26.48 -3.20 -27.87
C THR A 323 25.18 -3.79 -27.35
N LEU A 324 24.12 -2.99 -27.24
CA LEU A 324 22.81 -3.50 -26.78
C LEU A 324 22.13 -4.35 -27.85
N ALA A 325 22.21 -3.94 -29.13
CA ALA A 325 21.62 -4.71 -30.23
C ALA A 325 22.29 -6.09 -30.44
N ALA A 326 23.52 -6.27 -29.98
CA ALA A 326 24.24 -7.55 -30.10
C ALA A 326 23.74 -8.63 -29.12
N TYR A 327 22.99 -8.27 -28.08
CA TYR A 327 22.44 -9.25 -27.13
C TYR A 327 21.26 -10.00 -27.75
N THR A 328 21.31 -11.34 -27.69
CA THR A 328 20.30 -12.25 -28.27
C THR A 328 19.52 -13.04 -27.23
N SER A 329 19.87 -12.87 -25.95
CA SER A 329 19.22 -13.48 -24.77
C SER A 329 19.03 -12.43 -23.68
N PRO A 330 18.05 -12.59 -22.77
CA PRO A 330 17.83 -11.63 -21.69
C PRO A 330 19.13 -11.29 -20.97
N THR A 331 19.44 -10.01 -20.80
CA THR A 331 20.76 -9.57 -20.33
C THR A 331 20.64 -8.46 -19.28
N VAL A 332 21.34 -8.62 -18.16
CA VAL A 332 21.56 -7.56 -17.17
C VAL A 332 22.96 -6.98 -17.39
N VAL A 333 23.07 -5.67 -17.49
CA VAL A 333 24.35 -4.95 -17.56
C VAL A 333 24.54 -4.15 -16.28
N LEU A 334 25.67 -4.34 -15.59
CA LEU A 334 26.01 -3.60 -14.37
C LEU A 334 27.11 -2.58 -14.67
N THR A 335 26.94 -1.33 -14.26
CA THR A 335 27.96 -0.28 -14.43
C THR A 335 27.93 0.75 -13.30
N ASN A 336 29.10 1.23 -12.89
CA ASN A 336 29.21 2.32 -11.91
C ASN A 336 29.00 3.71 -12.50
N CYS A 337 28.84 3.78 -13.81
CA CYS A 337 28.97 5.00 -14.60
C CYS A 337 27.61 5.57 -14.93
N ASN A 338 27.57 6.88 -15.17
CA ASN A 338 26.39 7.49 -15.75
C ASN A 338 26.25 7.01 -17.20
N VAL A 339 25.09 6.50 -17.56
CA VAL A 339 24.80 6.05 -18.93
C VAL A 339 24.13 7.19 -19.69
N ASP A 340 24.85 7.77 -20.65
CA ASP A 340 24.28 8.75 -21.58
C ASP A 340 23.89 8.07 -22.88
N TRP A 341 22.60 8.14 -23.21
CA TRP A 341 22.03 7.56 -24.42
C TRP A 341 22.33 8.39 -25.69
N GLY A 342 22.82 9.63 -25.52
CA GLY A 342 23.24 10.51 -26.61
C GLY A 342 22.09 10.92 -27.53
N LYS A 343 22.33 10.91 -28.85
CA LYS A 343 21.33 11.13 -29.92
C LYS A 343 21.33 9.91 -30.84
N ASN A 344 20.74 8.81 -30.39
CA ASN A 344 20.79 7.53 -31.09
C ASN A 344 19.45 6.80 -31.06
N THR A 345 19.29 5.88 -32.01
CA THR A 345 18.26 4.83 -31.96
C THR A 345 18.86 3.58 -31.33
N TRP A 346 18.28 3.14 -30.23
CA TRP A 346 18.64 1.95 -29.47
C TRP A 346 17.63 0.84 -29.78
N THR A 347 18.12 -0.23 -30.39
CA THR A 347 17.29 -1.37 -30.80
C THR A 347 17.53 -2.54 -29.87
N PHE A 348 16.45 -3.11 -29.34
CA PHE A 348 16.46 -4.23 -28.40
C PHE A 348 15.94 -5.49 -29.07
N ASN A 349 16.76 -6.53 -29.15
CA ASN A 349 16.37 -7.83 -29.72
C ASN A 349 15.89 -8.83 -28.65
N THR A 350 15.98 -8.44 -27.37
CA THR A 350 15.67 -9.24 -26.19
C THR A 350 15.44 -8.32 -25.00
N ASP A 351 15.02 -8.88 -23.85
CA ASP A 351 14.86 -8.14 -22.61
C ASP A 351 16.22 -7.65 -22.08
N ILE A 352 16.30 -6.37 -21.73
CA ILE A 352 17.54 -5.77 -21.21
C ILE A 352 17.26 -5.05 -19.91
N ALA A 353 18.08 -5.33 -18.89
CA ALA A 353 18.16 -4.52 -17.69
C ALA A 353 19.53 -3.85 -17.61
N VAL A 354 19.56 -2.55 -17.37
CA VAL A 354 20.79 -1.81 -17.10
C VAL A 354 20.72 -1.28 -15.67
N PHE A 355 21.66 -1.72 -14.85
CA PHE A 355 21.91 -1.16 -13.54
C PHE A 355 23.07 -0.18 -13.63
N ALA A 356 22.80 1.11 -13.40
CA ALA A 356 23.79 2.16 -13.47
C ALA A 356 23.77 3.01 -12.20
N SER A 357 24.75 2.84 -11.30
CA SER A 357 24.80 3.64 -10.06
C SER A 357 25.06 5.13 -10.35
N GLY A 358 25.65 5.44 -11.50
CA GLY A 358 25.93 6.81 -11.92
C GLY A 358 24.71 7.58 -12.42
N GLY A 359 23.59 6.91 -12.74
CA GLY A 359 22.40 7.54 -13.32
C GLY A 359 22.23 7.27 -14.82
N PHE A 360 21.18 7.87 -15.38
CA PHE A 360 20.86 7.80 -16.80
C PHE A 360 20.58 9.20 -17.36
N GLY A 361 21.07 9.46 -18.57
CA GLY A 361 20.89 10.73 -19.27
C GLY A 361 20.51 10.52 -20.73
N SER A 362 19.73 11.43 -21.30
CA SER A 362 19.63 11.61 -22.74
C SER A 362 19.62 13.08 -23.13
N THR A 363 20.23 13.37 -24.27
CA THR A 363 20.27 14.73 -24.83
C THR A 363 19.88 14.70 -26.30
N ASN A 364 18.70 15.23 -26.62
CA ASN A 364 18.17 15.43 -27.97
C ASN A 364 17.97 14.15 -28.81
N GLN A 365 16.71 13.80 -29.13
CA GLN A 365 16.32 12.79 -30.12
C GLN A 365 16.91 11.39 -29.86
N VAL A 366 16.47 10.76 -28.76
CA VAL A 366 16.75 9.34 -28.48
C VAL A 366 15.51 8.51 -28.73
N THR A 367 15.67 7.40 -29.44
CA THR A 367 14.59 6.44 -29.66
C THR A 367 15.00 5.08 -29.12
N PHE A 368 14.15 4.49 -28.28
CA PHE A 368 14.27 3.10 -27.85
C PHE A 368 13.17 2.29 -28.52
N GLN A 369 13.54 1.20 -29.20
CA GLN A 369 12.61 0.40 -30.00
C GLN A 369 12.93 -1.09 -29.92
N SER A 370 11.91 -1.93 -30.04
CA SER A 370 12.11 -3.35 -30.29
C SER A 370 12.67 -3.56 -31.71
N GLY A 371 13.62 -4.48 -31.86
CA GLY A 371 14.16 -4.92 -33.15
C GLY A 371 13.32 -5.99 -33.84
N SER A 372 12.30 -6.51 -33.16
CA SER A 372 11.42 -7.58 -33.64
C SER A 372 9.94 -7.20 -33.45
N SER A 373 9.03 -8.02 -33.99
CA SER A 373 7.58 -7.94 -33.71
C SER A 373 7.21 -8.58 -32.37
N THR A 374 8.09 -8.49 -31.38
CA THR A 374 7.85 -9.01 -30.04
C THR A 374 8.11 -7.88 -29.05
N SER A 375 7.21 -7.74 -28.09
CA SER A 375 7.39 -6.82 -26.96
C SER A 375 8.53 -7.30 -26.08
N HIS A 376 9.41 -6.39 -25.68
CA HIS A 376 10.53 -6.65 -24.77
C HIS A 376 10.46 -5.69 -23.58
N ASN A 377 11.06 -6.12 -22.49
CA ASN A 377 11.18 -5.34 -21.27
C ASN A 377 12.52 -4.60 -21.24
N PHE A 378 12.49 -3.34 -20.84
CA PHE A 378 13.68 -2.51 -20.69
C PHE A 378 13.73 -1.88 -19.29
N TYR A 379 14.70 -2.29 -18.48
CA TYR A 379 14.87 -1.78 -17.13
C TYR A 379 16.03 -0.78 -17.09
N MET A 380 15.76 0.42 -16.59
CA MET A 380 16.75 1.45 -16.28
C MET A 380 16.74 1.67 -14.78
N ILE A 381 17.66 1.02 -14.09
CA ILE A 381 17.68 0.95 -12.64
C ILE A 381 18.94 1.63 -12.14
N VAL A 382 18.76 2.71 -11.39
CA VAL A 382 19.80 3.18 -10.47
C VAL A 382 19.56 2.45 -9.15
N PRO A 383 20.46 1.54 -8.72
CA PRO A 383 20.20 0.73 -7.53
C PRO A 383 20.09 1.61 -6.27
N THR A 384 19.38 1.14 -5.25
CA THR A 384 19.27 1.84 -3.96
C THR A 384 20.62 1.97 -3.29
N HIS A 385 21.45 0.93 -3.37
CA HIS A 385 22.80 0.87 -2.82
C HIS A 385 23.84 0.62 -3.92
N GLN A 386 25.06 1.08 -3.69
CA GLN A 386 26.19 0.81 -4.59
C GLN A 386 26.51 -0.70 -4.61
N PHE A 387 26.87 -1.23 -5.78
CA PHE A 387 27.07 -2.68 -5.96
C PHE A 387 28.02 -3.29 -4.93
N GLY A 388 27.60 -4.40 -4.33
CA GLY A 388 28.41 -5.14 -3.35
C GLY A 388 28.58 -4.42 -2.01
N THR A 389 27.85 -3.34 -1.75
CA THR A 389 27.91 -2.57 -0.50
C THR A 389 26.52 -2.22 0.01
N GLN A 390 26.42 -1.88 1.30
CA GLN A 390 25.21 -1.30 1.90
C GLN A 390 25.22 0.24 1.86
N THR A 391 26.10 0.83 1.05
CA THR A 391 26.20 2.29 0.93
C THR A 391 25.12 2.79 -0.03
N ALA A 392 24.24 3.68 0.44
CA ALA A 392 23.20 4.25 -0.40
C ALA A 392 23.79 4.96 -1.63
N THR A 393 23.11 4.86 -2.77
CA THR A 393 23.49 5.56 -3.99
C THR A 393 23.50 7.07 -3.75
N THR A 394 24.57 7.72 -4.23
CA THR A 394 24.75 9.15 -4.06
C THR A 394 23.82 9.94 -4.98
N CYS A 395 22.89 10.69 -4.40
CA CYS A 395 22.09 11.65 -5.15
C CYS A 395 22.78 13.01 -5.19
N SER A 396 23.31 13.39 -6.34
CA SER A 396 23.90 14.70 -6.59
C SER A 396 23.36 15.27 -7.91
N SER A 397 23.73 16.49 -8.29
CA SER A 397 23.33 17.03 -9.61
C SER A 397 23.91 16.24 -10.80
N THR A 398 24.97 15.47 -10.58
CA THR A 398 25.71 14.74 -11.63
C THR A 398 25.68 13.22 -11.48
N SER A 399 25.03 12.70 -10.44
CA SER A 399 25.01 11.27 -10.15
C SER A 399 23.67 10.80 -9.59
N GLY A 400 23.27 9.60 -9.98
CA GLY A 400 22.10 8.88 -9.49
C GLY A 400 20.77 9.36 -10.08
N ASN A 401 20.69 10.54 -10.68
CA ASN A 401 19.46 11.01 -11.33
C ASN A 401 19.20 10.30 -12.66
N ILE A 402 17.93 10.33 -13.08
CA ILE A 402 17.52 9.96 -14.42
C ILE A 402 16.98 11.20 -15.11
N THR A 403 17.58 11.58 -16.23
CA THR A 403 17.20 12.79 -16.96
C THR A 403 17.01 12.48 -18.45
N PHE A 404 15.78 12.62 -18.93
CA PHE A 404 15.47 12.54 -20.36
C PHE A 404 15.11 13.92 -20.87
N THR A 405 15.87 14.44 -21.84
CA THR A 405 15.62 15.77 -22.40
C THR A 405 15.44 15.74 -23.91
N ASN A 406 14.53 16.58 -24.41
CA ASN A 406 14.34 16.92 -25.83
C ASN A 406 14.13 15.71 -26.76
N GLN A 407 12.88 15.32 -26.96
CA GLN A 407 12.46 14.31 -27.95
C GLN A 407 13.03 12.91 -27.67
N THR A 408 12.94 12.44 -26.43
CA THR A 408 13.08 10.98 -26.19
C THR A 408 11.78 10.28 -26.63
N THR A 409 11.87 9.04 -27.12
CA THR A 409 10.73 8.19 -27.46
C THR A 409 11.07 6.77 -27.04
N ILE A 410 10.30 6.22 -26.11
CA ILE A 410 10.37 4.82 -25.68
C ILE A 410 9.12 4.14 -26.24
N ASN A 411 9.13 3.87 -27.54
CA ASN A 411 8.02 3.24 -28.21
C ASN A 411 8.49 2.65 -29.54
N SER A 412 7.91 1.52 -29.95
CA SER A 412 8.05 1.01 -31.30
C SER A 412 6.73 1.10 -32.04
N THR A 413 6.80 1.34 -33.34
CA THR A 413 5.64 1.49 -34.24
C THR A 413 4.80 0.21 -34.35
N ASN A 414 5.38 -0.95 -34.02
CA ASN A 414 4.76 -2.27 -34.26
C ASN A 414 4.43 -3.03 -32.97
N ASP A 415 5.26 -2.95 -31.92
CA ASP A 415 5.02 -3.56 -30.58
C ASP A 415 5.75 -2.81 -29.45
N PRO A 416 5.14 -2.57 -28.28
CA PRO A 416 5.72 -1.68 -27.28
C PRO A 416 6.94 -2.30 -26.60
N LEU A 417 8.03 -1.53 -26.53
CA LEU A 417 9.08 -1.73 -25.52
C LEU A 417 8.51 -1.22 -24.19
N VAL A 418 8.47 -2.06 -23.17
CA VAL A 418 7.92 -1.68 -21.86
C VAL A 418 9.08 -1.28 -20.95
N SER A 419 9.13 -0.01 -20.53
CA SER A 419 10.19 0.53 -19.68
C SER A 419 9.87 0.49 -18.20
N PHE A 420 10.87 0.15 -17.40
CA PHE A 420 10.87 0.36 -15.96
C PHE A 420 11.96 1.35 -15.61
N ILE A 421 11.58 2.57 -15.26
CA ILE A 421 12.49 3.64 -14.81
C ILE A 421 12.49 3.66 -13.29
N TYR A 422 13.65 3.45 -12.68
CA TYR A 422 13.80 3.47 -11.23
C TYR A 422 15.08 4.19 -10.81
N THR A 423 14.96 5.10 -9.84
CA THR A 423 16.10 5.67 -9.13
C THR A 423 15.74 6.10 -7.71
N PRO A 424 16.63 5.93 -6.71
CA PRO A 424 16.47 6.54 -5.39
C PRO A 424 16.60 8.08 -5.42
N CYS A 425 17.01 8.67 -6.54
CA CYS A 425 17.22 10.10 -6.72
C CYS A 425 16.10 10.72 -7.58
N ASN A 426 16.37 11.86 -8.23
CA ASN A 426 15.36 12.58 -9.00
C ASN A 426 15.18 11.98 -10.40
N VAL A 427 13.94 12.02 -10.90
CA VAL A 427 13.61 11.75 -12.30
C VAL A 427 13.16 13.05 -12.95
N THR A 428 13.78 13.43 -14.05
CA THR A 428 13.39 14.59 -14.86
C THR A 428 13.13 14.15 -16.29
N ILE A 429 11.93 14.41 -16.79
CA ILE A 429 11.51 14.08 -18.14
C ILE A 429 11.02 15.36 -18.79
N SER A 430 11.73 15.87 -19.79
CA SER A 430 11.38 17.09 -20.49
C SER A 430 11.28 16.89 -22.00
N ASN A 431 10.20 17.39 -22.61
CA ASN A 431 9.97 17.32 -24.05
C ASN A 431 9.97 15.85 -24.58
N ASN A 432 9.48 14.88 -23.80
CA ASN A 432 9.61 13.45 -24.07
C ASN A 432 8.32 12.85 -24.66
N GLN A 433 8.36 12.35 -25.89
CA GLN A 433 7.15 12.19 -26.71
C GLN A 433 6.24 11.03 -26.32
N SER A 434 6.78 9.88 -25.91
CA SER A 434 5.98 8.67 -25.63
C SER A 434 6.76 7.64 -24.81
N GLU A 435 6.09 6.98 -23.89
CA GLU A 435 6.60 5.88 -23.05
C GLU A 435 5.51 4.84 -22.79
N VAL A 436 5.91 3.57 -22.60
CA VAL A 436 5.02 2.52 -22.08
C VAL A 436 5.70 1.89 -20.88
N GLY A 437 5.09 1.87 -19.69
CA GLY A 437 5.69 1.23 -18.52
C GLY A 437 5.44 1.94 -17.20
N GLN A 438 6.51 2.17 -16.43
CA GLN A 438 6.48 2.66 -15.03
C GLN A 438 7.66 3.58 -14.69
N VAL A 439 7.41 4.58 -13.83
CA VAL A 439 8.43 5.52 -13.32
C VAL A 439 8.41 5.59 -11.79
N TYR A 440 9.57 5.34 -11.17
CA TYR A 440 9.77 5.40 -9.72
C TYR A 440 10.97 6.28 -9.38
N GLY A 441 10.70 7.38 -8.66
CA GLY A 441 11.73 8.29 -8.13
C GLY A 441 11.72 8.35 -6.61
N GLY A 442 12.87 8.10 -5.98
CA GLY A 442 13.12 8.28 -4.54
C GLY A 442 13.39 9.73 -4.15
N GLY A 443 13.61 10.60 -5.14
CA GLY A 443 13.53 12.05 -5.04
C GLY A 443 12.26 12.60 -5.67
N SER A 444 12.34 13.80 -6.23
CA SER A 444 11.25 14.41 -6.98
C SER A 444 11.18 13.85 -8.41
N VAL A 445 9.96 13.77 -8.93
CA VAL A 445 9.69 13.41 -10.33
C VAL A 445 9.10 14.65 -11.02
N SER A 446 9.80 15.17 -12.01
CA SER A 446 9.40 16.36 -12.76
C SER A 446 9.22 16.04 -14.23
N ILE A 447 8.00 16.23 -14.73
CA ILE A 447 7.61 15.96 -16.11
C ILE A 447 7.18 17.27 -16.75
N THR A 448 7.87 17.69 -17.81
CA THR A 448 7.63 18.99 -18.46
C THR A 448 7.51 18.85 -19.98
N ASN A 449 6.52 19.51 -20.58
CA ASN A 449 6.28 19.61 -22.02
C ASN A 449 6.08 18.26 -22.73
N GLN A 450 4.84 17.96 -23.13
CA GLN A 450 4.50 16.90 -24.09
C GLN A 450 5.00 15.52 -23.69
N PHE A 451 4.39 14.90 -22.67
CA PHE A 451 4.68 13.54 -22.21
C PHE A 451 3.48 12.61 -22.36
N ASN A 452 3.61 11.50 -23.08
CA ASN A 452 2.56 10.50 -23.19
C ASN A 452 3.05 9.17 -22.61
N MET A 453 2.32 8.62 -21.64
CA MET A 453 2.66 7.35 -21.01
C MET A 453 1.49 6.39 -21.08
N ASN A 454 1.73 5.16 -21.50
CA ASN A 454 0.79 4.06 -21.31
C ASN A 454 1.28 3.19 -20.16
N TYR A 455 0.56 3.18 -19.06
CA TYR A 455 0.90 2.36 -17.90
C TYR A 455 0.85 0.89 -18.25
N ARG A 456 1.93 0.18 -17.92
CA ARG A 456 1.96 -1.28 -17.90
C ARG A 456 2.88 -1.71 -16.78
N SER A 457 2.39 -2.55 -15.87
CA SER A 457 3.17 -3.03 -14.75
C SER A 457 4.27 -4.00 -15.21
N LEU A 458 5.46 -3.85 -14.66
CA LEU A 458 6.58 -4.77 -14.83
C LEU A 458 6.96 -5.41 -13.50
N SER A 459 7.30 -6.69 -13.54
CA SER A 459 7.96 -7.35 -12.41
C SER A 459 9.46 -7.07 -12.47
N VAL A 460 10.06 -6.81 -11.30
CA VAL A 460 11.50 -6.62 -11.15
C VAL A 460 12.05 -7.77 -10.31
N PRO A 461 12.89 -8.66 -10.89
CA PRO A 461 13.52 -9.73 -10.15
C PRO A 461 14.31 -9.21 -8.94
N GLY A 462 14.10 -9.83 -7.77
CA GLY A 462 14.83 -9.49 -6.54
C GLY A 462 14.40 -8.18 -5.89
N ALA A 463 13.46 -7.43 -6.48
CA ALA A 463 12.92 -6.25 -5.84
C ALA A 463 12.04 -6.65 -4.65
N ILE A 464 12.45 -6.19 -3.47
CA ILE A 464 11.66 -6.28 -2.25
C ILE A 464 10.91 -4.95 -2.15
N GLY A 465 9.61 -4.98 -1.85
CA GLY A 465 8.92 -3.77 -1.40
C GLY A 465 9.78 -3.11 -0.33
N GLY A 466 10.07 -1.81 -0.49
CA GLY A 466 11.25 -1.18 0.12
C GLY A 466 11.43 -1.56 1.57
N THR A 467 12.61 -2.01 1.97
CA THR A 467 12.98 -2.59 3.29
C THR A 467 12.19 -2.08 4.52
N GLY A 468 10.90 -2.46 4.67
CA GLY A 468 9.96 -1.84 5.62
C GLY A 468 8.60 -1.35 5.04
N ALA A 469 8.24 -1.69 3.79
CA ALA A 469 6.88 -1.52 3.30
C ALA A 469 5.97 -2.53 3.99
N PRO A 470 4.88 -2.09 4.65
CA PRO A 470 3.92 -3.02 5.22
C PRO A 470 3.46 -4.00 4.13
N PRO A 471 3.41 -5.31 4.41
CA PRO A 471 2.76 -6.27 3.52
C PRO A 471 1.34 -5.81 3.18
N VAL A 472 0.88 -6.03 1.94
CA VAL A 472 -0.50 -5.66 1.54
C VAL A 472 -1.56 -6.55 2.19
N SER A 473 -1.13 -7.72 2.65
CA SER A 473 -1.92 -8.66 3.44
C SER A 473 -0.98 -9.71 4.02
N TYR A 474 -1.52 -10.55 4.90
CA TYR A 474 -0.85 -11.77 5.36
C TYR A 474 -1.70 -12.98 5.02
N SER A 475 -1.05 -14.04 4.54
CA SER A 475 -1.65 -15.36 4.49
C SER A 475 -1.40 -16.06 5.83
N ILE A 476 -2.44 -16.67 6.39
CA ILE A 476 -2.40 -17.26 7.73
C ILE A 476 -2.48 -18.79 7.64
N GLY A 477 -1.53 -19.48 8.27
CA GLY A 477 -1.54 -20.93 8.45
C GLY A 477 -1.74 -21.29 9.93
N LEU A 478 -2.80 -22.03 10.27
CA LEU A 478 -3.02 -22.47 11.64
C LEU A 478 -2.00 -23.55 12.04
N THR A 479 -1.28 -23.33 13.14
CA THR A 479 -0.36 -24.34 13.70
C THR A 479 -1.06 -25.17 14.76
N TYR A 480 -1.68 -24.52 15.76
CA TYR A 480 -2.49 -25.19 16.77
C TYR A 480 -3.55 -24.26 17.37
N ILE A 481 -4.57 -24.87 17.98
CA ILE A 481 -5.52 -24.23 18.88
C ILE A 481 -5.72 -25.15 20.11
N ARG A 482 -5.76 -24.58 21.32
CA ARG A 482 -5.96 -25.33 22.58
C ARG A 482 -6.67 -24.49 23.65
N GLU A 483 -7.42 -25.15 24.53
CA GLU A 483 -7.90 -24.55 25.78
C GLU A 483 -6.75 -24.46 26.79
N GLY A 484 -6.68 -23.34 27.51
CA GLY A 484 -5.65 -23.02 28.51
C GLY A 484 -6.08 -23.25 29.96
#